data_AF-A0A235J3G9-F1
#
_entry.id   AF-A0A235J3G9-F1
#
_cell.length_a   1.000
_cell.length_b   1.000
_cell.length_c   1.000
_cell.angle_alpha   90.00
_cell.angle_beta   90.00
_cell.angle_gamma   90.00
#
_symmetry.space_group_name_H-M   'P 1'
#
loop_
_entity.id
_entity.type
_entity.pdbx_description
1 polymer ?
#
loop_
_entity_poly.entity_id
_entity_poly.type
_entity_poly.pdbx_seq_one_letter_code
_entity_poly.pdbx_strand_id
1 'polypeptide(L)' 'MHIISVPTVFTCKLPTAGWINLAQIRQLQFEKSPSPIAVVTWHNGDKQEFFGDNATTIMESWLEASSSNYRSKNRRNIL' A
#
# COMPACT_ATOMS: atom_id res chain seq x y z
N MET A 1 -10.78 4.07 -29.69
CA MET A 1 -11.21 4.28 -28.29
C MET A 1 -9.95 4.29 -27.44
N HIS A 2 -9.50 5.45 -26.98
CA HIS A 2 -8.28 5.56 -26.19
C HIS A 2 -8.63 5.63 -24.71
N ILE A 3 -8.27 4.58 -23.97
CA ILE A 3 -8.29 4.58 -22.52
C ILE A 3 -6.87 4.94 -22.09
N ILE A 4 -6.70 6.14 -21.53
CA ILE A 4 -5.47 6.50 -20.82
C ILE A 4 -5.77 6.32 -19.34
N SER A 5 -5.46 5.13 -18.80
CA SER A 5 -5.39 4.93 -17.36
C SER A 5 -4.04 5.44 -16.87
N VAL A 6 -3.98 6.68 -16.36
CA VAL A 6 -2.81 7.12 -15.59
C VAL A 6 -2.71 6.29 -14.32
N PRO A 7 -1.50 5.86 -13.93
CA PRO A 7 -1.33 4.93 -12.83
C PRO A 7 -1.63 5.68 -11.53
N THR A 8 -2.72 5.33 -10.85
CA THR A 8 -2.75 5.49 -9.40
C THR A 8 -1.69 4.52 -8.88
N VAL A 9 -0.49 5.04 -8.62
CA VAL A 9 0.69 4.24 -8.25
C VAL A 9 0.45 3.65 -6.86
N PHE A 10 -0.25 2.52 -6.83
CA PHE A 10 -0.39 1.66 -5.65
C PHE A 10 0.68 0.57 -5.69
N THR A 11 1.87 0.87 -6.20
CA THR A 11 2.97 -0.09 -6.26
C THR A 11 4.02 0.28 -5.22
N CYS A 12 4.43 -0.68 -4.41
CA CYS A 12 5.47 -0.52 -3.40
C CYS A 12 6.67 -1.39 -3.80
N LYS A 13 7.86 -0.78 -3.87
CA LYS A 13 9.11 -1.51 -4.14
C LYS A 13 9.70 -1.95 -2.81
N LEU A 14 9.76 -3.25 -2.59
CA LEU A 14 10.40 -3.84 -1.42
C LEU A 14 11.92 -3.90 -1.62
N PRO A 15 12.71 -3.61 -0.57
CA PRO A 15 14.17 -3.70 -0.61
C PRO A 15 14.72 -5.03 -1.15
N THR A 16 14.11 -6.16 -0.77
CA THR A 16 14.61 -7.50 -1.12
C THR A 16 13.62 -8.39 -1.88
N ALA A 17 12.35 -8.00 -1.98
CA ALA A 17 11.26 -8.87 -2.45
C ALA A 17 10.54 -8.34 -3.70
N GLY A 18 11.16 -7.42 -4.45
CA GLY A 18 10.62 -6.91 -5.71
C GLY A 18 9.51 -5.89 -5.54
N TRP A 19 8.51 -5.91 -6.41
CA TRP A 19 7.39 -4.96 -6.37
C TRP A 19 6.11 -5.65 -5.91
N ILE A 20 5.36 -4.98 -5.04
CA ILE A 20 4.02 -5.40 -4.65
C ILE A 20 2.99 -4.38 -5.14
N ASN A 21 1.79 -4.87 -5.44
CA ASN A 21 0.65 -4.03 -5.77
C ASN A 21 -0.25 -3.85 -4.53
N LEU A 22 -0.13 -2.72 -3.87
CA LEU A 22 -0.95 -2.32 -2.73
C LEU A 22 -2.45 -2.31 -3.06
N ALA A 23 -2.85 -2.08 -4.31
CA ALA A 23 -4.27 -2.13 -4.67
C ALA A 23 -4.86 -3.54 -4.54
N GLN A 24 -4.00 -4.58 -4.49
CA GLN A 24 -4.42 -5.97 -4.27
C GLN A 24 -4.53 -6.36 -2.79
N ILE A 25 -4.07 -5.49 -1.90
CA ILE A 25 -4.14 -5.70 -0.45
C ILE A 25 -5.54 -5.34 0.02
N ARG A 26 -6.19 -6.31 0.66
CA ARG A 26 -7.49 -6.13 1.31
C ARG A 26 -7.32 -5.61 2.73
N GLN A 27 -6.33 -6.12 3.46
CA GLN A 27 -6.05 -5.76 4.84
C GLN A 27 -4.55 -5.86 5.12
N LEU A 28 -4.04 -4.90 5.88
CA LEU A 28 -2.67 -4.90 6.40
C LEU A 28 -2.72 -4.95 7.94
N GLN A 29 -2.06 -5.94 8.53
CA GLN A 29 -1.75 -5.96 9.96
C GLN A 29 -0.27 -5.69 10.13
N PHE A 30 0.09 -4.85 11.10
CA PHE A 30 1.47 -4.44 11.31
C PHE A 30 1.80 -4.43 12.80
N GLU A 31 2.93 -5.04 13.14
CA GLU A 31 3.51 -5.04 14.48
C GLU A 31 4.95 -4.56 14.39
N LYS A 32 5.33 -3.58 15.23
CA LYS A 32 6.63 -2.92 15.15
C LYS A 32 7.71 -3.54 16.05
N SER A 33 7.32 -4.19 17.14
CA SER A 33 8.22 -4.65 18.21
C SER A 33 7.90 -6.10 18.56
N PRO A 34 8.88 -6.98 18.80
CA PRO A 34 10.34 -6.74 18.88
C PRO A 34 11.06 -6.58 17.52
N SER A 35 10.40 -6.93 16.43
CA SER A 35 10.88 -6.73 15.06
C SER A 35 9.69 -6.37 14.16
N PRO A 36 9.84 -5.51 13.14
CA PRO A 36 8.75 -5.19 12.23
C PRO A 36 8.23 -6.43 11.49
N ILE A 37 6.92 -6.68 11.59
CA ILE A 37 6.21 -7.72 10.86
C ILE A 37 4.96 -7.12 10.22
N ALA A 38 4.74 -7.41 8.95
CA ALA A 38 3.55 -7.04 8.22
C ALA A 38 2.86 -8.31 7.70
N VAL A 39 1.60 -8.52 8.09
CA VAL A 39 0.76 -9.57 7.54
C VAL A 39 -0.21 -8.95 6.54
N VAL A 40 0.03 -9.24 5.27
CA VAL A 40 -0.81 -8.79 4.15
C VAL A 40 -1.87 -9.85 3.91
N THR A 41 -3.14 -9.45 3.94
CA THR A 41 -4.25 -10.25 3.40
C THR A 41 -4.62 -9.71 2.03
N TRP A 42 -4.49 -10.55 1.01
CA TRP A 42 -4.81 -10.22 -0.38
C TRP A 42 -6.32 -10.30 -0.65
N HIS A 43 -6.80 -9.74 -1.78
CA HIS A 43 -8.23 -9.78 -2.14
C HIS A 43 -8.80 -11.19 -2.26
N ASN A 44 -7.99 -12.16 -2.69
CA ASN A 44 -8.39 -13.57 -2.76
C ASN A 44 -8.44 -14.26 -1.39
N GLY A 45 -8.06 -13.57 -0.31
CA GLY A 45 -8.04 -14.08 1.06
C GLY A 45 -6.72 -14.70 1.47
N ASP A 46 -5.76 -14.84 0.55
CA ASP A 46 -4.42 -15.36 0.87
C ASP A 46 -3.70 -14.42 1.83
N LYS A 47 -2.86 -15.00 2.68
CA LYS A 47 -2.05 -14.26 3.64
C LYS A 47 -0.57 -14.42 3.32
N GLN A 48 0.17 -13.33 3.42
CA GLN A 48 1.61 -13.31 3.24
C GLN A 48 2.27 -12.45 4.31
N GLU A 49 3.34 -12.96 4.88
CA GLU A 49 4.12 -12.28 5.91
C GLU A 49 5.37 -11.64 5.30
N PHE A 50 5.66 -10.41 5.75
CA PHE A 50 6.87 -9.67 5.44
C PHE A 50 7.52 -9.24 6.75
N PHE A 51 8.85 -9.18 6.76
CA PHE A 51 9.64 -8.94 7.96
C PHE A 51 10.61 -7.77 7.75
N GLY A 52 11.02 -7.14 8.85
CA GLY A 52 12.07 -6.12 8.89
C GLY A 52 11.78 -4.96 7.94
N ASP A 53 12.76 -4.61 7.11
CA ASP A 53 12.67 -3.46 6.21
C ASP A 53 11.53 -3.59 5.21
N ASN A 54 11.27 -4.80 4.71
CA ASN A 54 10.12 -5.03 3.82
C ASN A 54 8.80 -4.70 4.54
N ALA A 55 8.64 -5.12 5.81
CA ALA A 55 7.43 -4.82 6.59
C ALA A 55 7.25 -3.32 6.79
N THR A 56 8.34 -2.61 7.12
CA THR A 56 8.35 -1.16 7.31
C THR A 56 7.97 -0.43 6.01
N THR A 57 8.60 -0.78 4.88
CA THR A 57 8.31 -0.16 3.58
C THR A 57 6.86 -0.36 3.14
N ILE A 58 6.27 -1.53 3.41
CA ILE A 58 4.85 -1.81 3.14
C ILE A 58 3.97 -0.88 3.97
N MET A 59 4.23 -0.77 5.27
CA MET A 59 3.46 0.09 6.16
C MET A 59 3.52 1.55 5.71
N GLU A 60 4.71 2.06 5.39
CA GLU A 60 4.90 3.45 4.96
C GLU A 60 4.16 3.74 3.65
N SER A 61 4.34 2.86 2.66
CA SER A 61 3.68 3.00 1.36
C SER A 61 2.15 2.88 1.48
N TRP A 62 1.65 2.05 2.39
CA TRP A 62 0.22 1.91 2.68
C TRP A 62 -0.38 3.16 3.33
N LEU A 63 0.33 3.77 4.28
CA LEU A 63 -0.07 5.05 4.89
C LEU A 63 -0.06 6.19 3.87
N GLU A 64 0.94 6.24 2.99
CA GLU A 64 1.00 7.23 1.91
C GLU A 64 -0.17 7.06 0.92
N ALA A 65 -0.43 5.83 0.50
CA ALA A 65 -1.54 5.52 -0.40
C ALA A 65 -2.92 5.83 0.21
N SER A 66 -3.11 5.56 1.51
CA SER A 66 -4.37 5.85 2.21
C SER A 66 -4.56 7.34 2.51
N SER A 67 -3.48 8.08 2.77
CA SER A 67 -3.54 9.54 3.00
C SER A 67 -3.75 10.35 1.72
N SER A 68 -3.23 9.90 0.58
CA SER A 68 -3.48 10.54 -0.73
C SER A 68 -4.98 10.50 -1.12
N ASN A 69 -5.73 9.48 -0.67
CA ASN A 69 -7.19 9.45 -0.81
C ASN A 69 -7.92 10.52 0.03
N TYR A 70 -7.30 11.09 1.07
CA TYR A 70 -7.84 12.22 1.82
C TYR A 70 -7.71 13.55 1.06
N ARG A 71 -6.79 13.65 0.09
CA ARG A 71 -6.56 14.87 -0.70
C ARG A 71 -7.63 15.13 -1.76
N SER A 72 -8.48 14.14 -2.07
CA SER A 72 -9.64 14.31 -2.96
C SER A 72 -10.79 15.09 -2.33
N LYS A 73 -10.81 15.31 -1.00
CA LYS A 73 -11.81 16.16 -0.35
C LYS A 73 -11.56 17.67 -0.50
N ASN A 74 -10.35 18.11 -0.85
CA ASN A 74 -10.03 19.54 -1.03
C ASN A 74 -10.16 20.06 -2.48
N ARG A 75 -10.68 19.27 -3.43
CA ARG A 75 -11.03 19.76 -4.79
C ARG A 75 -12.47 20.28 -4.91
N ARG A 76 -13.11 20.68 -3.82
CA ARG A 76 -14.41 21.38 -3.83
C ARG A 76 -14.37 22.80 -3.28
N ASN A 77 -13.21 23.44 -3.23
CA ASN A 77 -13.10 24.88 -2.96
C ASN A 77 -12.28 25.56 -4.05
N ILE A 78 -12.75 25.52 -5.30
CA ILE A 78 -12.42 26.55 -6.29
C ILE A 78 -13.69 26.81 -7.11
N LEU A 79 -14.16 28.06 -7.01
CA LEU A 79 -15.35 28.72 -7.58
C LEU A 79 -16.64 28.62 -6.75
#